data_AF-A0A420C7R3-F1
#
_entry.id   AF-A0A420C7R3-F1
#
_cell.length_a   1.000
_cell.length_b   1.000
_cell.length_c   1.000
_cell.angle_alpha   90.00
_cell.angle_beta   90.00
_cell.angle_gamma   90.00
#
_symmetry.space_group_name_H-M   'P 1'
#
loop_
_entity.id
_entity.type
_entity.pdbx_description
1 polymer ?
#
loop_
_entity_poly.entity_id
_entity_poly.type
_entity_poly.pdbx_seq_one_letter_code
_entity_poly.pdbx_strand_id
1 'polypeptide(L)'
;MVDAYGDTLNTYIDRAVGEQAPARPRAMYLPGADQRFRFLAFDLDAHGDAAAPLRDLNVLAGYLTDAGIPFLVCASGPAGGRHIWIGLADSIDADADADTVATLNRIVKHLCPSLDLSPLSNPRIGCVRPPGAPHRDGGASVPLTGSLDVLTAPRTSAAAIRDLTSHLAALVDDAEPADSDRARPSGPIPVDAHRRLYLPGQRRELPAVSAAALRELPAGADASAQLCRVLVGAAAARWHHADVAALVDDAAGLEHVRTRATRPAAAPRVDEAYRPRSSPGNGTRPYGTSLPAHVRSACTQWGGPSSLIGSRAGVAGTAWTVAPRYCAPGSCP
;
A
#
# COMPACT_ATOMS: atom_id res chain seq x y z
N MET A 1 2.49 -4.82 -20.88
CA MET A 1 2.86 -4.93 -22.31
C MET A 1 2.78 -6.42 -22.69
N VAL A 2 2.91 -6.84 -23.95
CA VAL A 2 3.19 -8.26 -24.26
C VAL A 2 4.55 -8.36 -24.93
N ASP A 3 5.29 -9.44 -24.69
CA ASP A 3 6.55 -9.70 -25.40
C ASP A 3 6.35 -10.51 -26.69
N ALA A 4 7.45 -10.94 -27.31
CA ALA A 4 7.45 -11.65 -28.60
C ALA A 4 6.77 -13.03 -28.56
N TYR A 5 6.51 -13.59 -27.37
CA TYR A 5 5.83 -14.87 -27.19
C TYR A 5 4.37 -14.70 -26.74
N GLY A 6 3.90 -13.46 -26.55
CA GLY A 6 2.55 -13.11 -26.13
C GLY A 6 2.40 -12.93 -24.61
N ASP A 7 3.43 -13.23 -23.81
CA ASP A 7 3.37 -13.17 -22.35
C ASP A 7 3.16 -11.74 -21.85
N THR A 8 2.27 -11.57 -20.87
CA THR A 8 1.93 -10.25 -20.32
C THR A 8 3.03 -9.75 -19.39
N LEU A 9 3.87 -8.85 -19.91
CA LEU A 9 4.85 -8.10 -19.15
C LEU A 9 4.17 -7.18 -18.11
N ASN A 10 4.60 -7.30 -16.84
CA ASN A 10 4.20 -6.51 -15.66
C ASN A 10 4.66 -5.03 -15.71
N THR A 11 4.39 -4.36 -16.83
CA THR A 11 4.64 -2.94 -17.05
C THR A 11 3.38 -2.15 -16.73
N TYR A 12 3.22 -1.78 -15.47
CA TYR A 12 2.12 -0.92 -15.00
C TYR A 12 2.30 0.52 -15.51
N ILE A 13 1.31 1.01 -16.24
CA ILE A 13 1.22 2.37 -16.80
C ILE A 13 -0.14 2.93 -16.43
N ASP A 14 -0.14 4.00 -15.66
CA ASP A 14 -1.36 4.59 -15.12
C ASP A 14 -2.11 5.36 -16.23
N ARG A 15 -3.42 5.20 -16.28
CA ARG A 15 -4.30 5.83 -17.26
C ARG A 15 -5.66 6.13 -16.63
N ALA A 16 -6.29 7.22 -17.05
CA ALA A 16 -7.70 7.46 -16.78
C ALA A 16 -8.56 6.32 -17.38
N VAL A 17 -9.69 6.03 -16.75
CA VAL A 17 -10.66 5.05 -17.27
C VAL A 17 -11.31 5.65 -18.52
N GLY A 18 -11.06 5.05 -19.67
CA GLY A 18 -11.75 5.36 -20.93
C GLY A 18 -12.98 4.49 -21.16
N GLU A 19 -13.82 4.92 -22.10
CA GLU A 19 -15.11 4.28 -22.46
C GLU A 19 -14.96 2.83 -22.97
N GLN A 20 -13.81 2.48 -23.56
CA GLN A 20 -13.58 1.16 -24.14
C GLN A 20 -13.17 0.11 -23.10
N ALA A 21 -13.69 -1.10 -23.27
CA ALA A 21 -13.27 -2.27 -22.50
C ALA A 21 -11.77 -2.57 -22.70
N PRO A 22 -11.05 -3.00 -21.66
CA PRO A 22 -9.60 -3.12 -21.71
C PRO A 22 -9.18 -4.42 -22.42
N ALA A 23 -8.53 -4.31 -23.57
CA ALA A 23 -7.98 -5.47 -24.31
C ALA A 23 -6.76 -6.16 -23.64
N ARG A 24 -6.43 -5.78 -22.40
CA ARG A 24 -5.32 -6.30 -21.59
C ARG A 24 -5.72 -6.25 -20.10
N PRO A 25 -5.09 -7.06 -19.22
CA PRO A 25 -5.32 -6.97 -17.78
C PRO A 25 -5.10 -5.55 -17.26
N ARG A 26 -6.05 -5.04 -16.46
CA ARG A 26 -5.96 -3.78 -15.71
C ARG A 26 -6.35 -3.98 -14.25
N ALA A 27 -5.76 -3.18 -13.38
CA ALA A 27 -6.33 -2.88 -12.07
C ALA A 27 -6.97 -1.49 -12.10
N MET A 28 -7.85 -1.21 -11.14
CA MET A 28 -8.51 0.08 -10.94
C MET A 28 -8.21 0.56 -9.53
N TYR A 29 -7.77 1.81 -9.38
CA TYR A 29 -7.53 2.40 -8.07
C TYR A 29 -8.84 2.55 -7.30
N LEU A 30 -8.81 2.12 -6.04
CA LEU A 30 -9.86 2.29 -5.05
C LEU A 30 -9.92 3.73 -4.48
N PRO A 31 -8.77 4.41 -4.21
CA PRO A 31 -8.74 5.83 -3.92
C PRO A 31 -8.72 6.69 -5.21
N GLY A 32 -9.18 7.93 -5.07
CA GLY A 32 -8.96 8.98 -6.06
C GLY A 32 -7.53 9.54 -6.01
N ALA A 33 -7.21 10.43 -6.95
CA ALA A 33 -5.93 11.16 -6.95
C ALA A 33 -5.76 12.12 -5.74
N ASP A 34 -6.83 12.34 -4.98
CA ASP A 34 -6.89 13.04 -3.69
C ASP A 34 -6.64 12.10 -2.49
N GLN A 35 -6.29 10.83 -2.73
CA GLN A 35 -6.10 9.76 -1.73
C GLN A 35 -7.36 9.38 -0.92
N ARG A 36 -8.55 9.82 -1.35
CA ARG A 36 -9.83 9.49 -0.67
C ARG A 36 -10.49 8.30 -1.36
N PHE A 37 -10.86 7.27 -0.61
CA PHE A 37 -11.50 6.06 -1.16
C PHE A 37 -12.84 6.42 -1.83
N ARG A 38 -13.01 5.97 -3.08
CA ARG A 38 -14.29 6.01 -3.83
C ARG A 38 -14.92 4.63 -3.99
N PHE A 39 -14.09 3.60 -3.89
CA PHE A 39 -14.49 2.21 -3.93
C PHE A 39 -13.81 1.48 -2.78
N LEU A 40 -14.47 0.45 -2.26
CA LEU A 40 -13.85 -0.59 -1.45
C LEU A 40 -13.91 -1.89 -2.25
N ALA A 41 -12.84 -2.67 -2.22
CA ALA A 41 -12.79 -3.97 -2.86
C ALA A 41 -12.03 -4.96 -1.98
N PHE A 42 -12.70 -6.05 -1.62
CA PHE A 42 -12.14 -7.16 -0.87
C PHE A 42 -11.77 -8.26 -1.87
N ASP A 43 -10.50 -8.66 -1.92
CA ASP A 43 -9.98 -9.68 -2.83
C ASP A 43 -9.74 -10.98 -2.04
N LEU A 44 -10.59 -11.98 -2.23
CA LEU A 44 -10.57 -13.25 -1.52
C LEU A 44 -9.86 -14.29 -2.39
N ASP A 45 -8.70 -14.76 -1.94
CA ASP A 45 -7.75 -15.51 -2.74
C ASP A 45 -7.53 -16.92 -2.15
N ALA A 46 -7.39 -17.93 -3.00
CA ALA A 46 -7.49 -19.32 -2.55
C ALA A 46 -6.34 -19.75 -1.62
N HIS A 47 -5.14 -19.19 -1.80
CA HIS A 47 -3.93 -19.46 -1.01
C HIS A 47 -3.56 -20.96 -0.78
N GLY A 48 -4.16 -21.89 -1.53
CA GLY A 48 -3.99 -23.35 -1.39
C GLY A 48 -5.29 -24.11 -1.05
N ASP A 49 -6.31 -23.42 -0.54
CA ASP A 49 -7.67 -23.97 -0.32
C ASP A 49 -8.65 -23.32 -1.31
N ALA A 50 -9.01 -24.07 -2.36
CA ALA A 50 -9.92 -23.63 -3.40
C ALA A 50 -11.37 -23.33 -2.90
N ALA A 51 -11.74 -23.76 -1.70
CA ALA A 51 -13.04 -23.49 -1.10
C ALA A 51 -13.04 -22.26 -0.16
N ALA A 52 -11.87 -21.79 0.31
CA ALA A 52 -11.80 -20.66 1.24
C ALA A 52 -12.46 -19.37 0.71
N PRO A 53 -12.21 -18.92 -0.54
CA PRO A 53 -12.83 -17.69 -1.06
C PRO A 53 -14.35 -17.72 -1.14
N LEU A 54 -14.97 -18.92 -1.20
CA LEU A 54 -16.43 -19.05 -1.23
C LEU A 54 -17.04 -19.08 0.18
N ARG A 55 -16.36 -19.68 1.15
CA ARG A 55 -16.80 -19.64 2.56
C ARG A 55 -16.75 -18.22 3.10
N ASP A 56 -15.61 -17.57 2.88
CA ASP A 56 -15.34 -16.21 3.35
C ASP A 56 -16.20 -15.16 2.61
N LEU A 57 -16.48 -15.37 1.32
CA LEU A 57 -17.47 -14.59 0.58
C LEU A 57 -18.84 -14.64 1.27
N ASN A 58 -19.30 -15.82 1.69
CA ASN A 58 -20.60 -15.94 2.34
C ASN A 58 -20.63 -15.23 3.71
N VAL A 59 -19.53 -15.27 4.47
CA VAL A 59 -19.39 -14.54 5.75
C VAL A 59 -19.49 -13.03 5.52
N LEU A 60 -18.66 -12.47 4.64
CA LEU A 60 -18.64 -11.03 4.39
C LEU A 60 -19.91 -10.52 3.69
N ALA A 61 -20.47 -11.31 2.77
CA ALA A 61 -21.74 -10.99 2.11
C ALA A 61 -22.92 -10.98 3.09
N GLY A 62 -22.89 -11.82 4.14
CA GLY A 62 -23.86 -11.78 5.24
C GLY A 62 -23.84 -10.43 5.94
N TYR A 63 -22.70 -10.06 6.54
CA TYR A 63 -22.55 -8.77 7.25
C TYR A 63 -22.86 -7.55 6.38
N LEU A 64 -22.50 -7.55 5.10
CA LEU A 64 -22.86 -6.47 4.18
C LEU A 64 -24.35 -6.42 3.87
N THR A 65 -25.03 -7.57 3.79
CA THR A 65 -26.48 -7.66 3.60
C THR A 65 -27.22 -7.16 4.85
N ASP A 66 -26.80 -7.58 6.04
CA ASP A 66 -27.41 -7.21 7.32
C ASP A 66 -27.23 -5.70 7.62
N ALA A 67 -26.08 -5.13 7.23
CA ALA A 67 -25.83 -3.68 7.26
C ALA A 67 -26.55 -2.90 6.13
N GLY A 68 -27.28 -3.58 5.24
CA GLY A 68 -28.01 -2.95 4.11
C GLY A 68 -27.11 -2.32 3.04
N ILE A 69 -25.82 -2.69 2.99
CA ILE A 69 -24.81 -2.09 2.11
C ILE A 69 -24.86 -2.77 0.72
N PRO A 70 -25.12 -2.04 -0.39
CA PRO A 70 -25.09 -2.62 -1.73
C PRO A 70 -23.66 -3.03 -2.13
N PHE A 71 -23.48 -4.28 -2.55
CA PHE A 71 -22.20 -4.82 -3.05
C PHE A 71 -22.37 -5.59 -4.37
N LEU A 72 -21.26 -5.78 -5.07
CA LEU A 72 -21.13 -6.53 -6.32
C LEU A 72 -20.07 -7.63 -6.16
N VAL A 73 -20.46 -8.88 -6.32
CA VAL A 73 -19.57 -10.04 -6.29
C VAL A 73 -19.08 -10.35 -7.71
N CYS A 74 -17.78 -10.57 -7.88
CA CYS A 74 -17.18 -11.06 -9.12
C CYS A 74 -16.31 -12.30 -8.87
N ALA A 75 -16.28 -13.24 -9.83
CA ALA A 75 -15.19 -14.21 -9.93
C ALA A 75 -13.90 -13.45 -10.31
N SER A 76 -12.84 -13.57 -9.51
CA SER A 76 -11.60 -12.79 -9.74
C SER A 76 -10.73 -13.38 -10.85
N GLY A 77 -10.69 -14.71 -10.99
CA GLY A 77 -9.86 -15.45 -11.93
C GLY A 77 -10.08 -16.97 -11.87
N PRO A 78 -9.32 -17.76 -12.68
CA PRO A 78 -9.54 -19.21 -12.82
C PRO A 78 -9.23 -20.02 -11.55
N ALA A 79 -8.46 -19.48 -10.60
CA ALA A 79 -8.10 -20.14 -9.34
C ALA A 79 -9.23 -20.14 -8.27
N GLY A 80 -10.44 -19.70 -8.62
CA GLY A 80 -11.61 -19.74 -7.73
C GLY A 80 -11.81 -18.53 -6.82
N GLY A 81 -10.90 -17.55 -6.83
CA GLY A 81 -10.99 -16.33 -6.02
C GLY A 81 -12.21 -15.44 -6.31
N ARG A 82 -12.48 -14.50 -5.42
CA ARG A 82 -13.68 -13.65 -5.42
C ARG A 82 -13.34 -12.20 -5.08
N HIS A 83 -13.81 -11.26 -5.88
CA HIS A 83 -13.84 -9.85 -5.47
C HIS A 83 -15.23 -9.50 -4.93
N ILE A 84 -15.32 -8.80 -3.81
CA ILE A 84 -16.52 -8.09 -3.37
C ILE A 84 -16.26 -6.59 -3.50
N TRP A 85 -17.04 -5.90 -4.33
CA TRP A 85 -16.90 -4.48 -4.63
C TRP A 85 -18.04 -3.66 -4.02
N ILE A 86 -17.70 -2.49 -3.46
CA ILE A 86 -18.64 -1.48 -2.94
C ILE A 86 -18.22 -0.13 -3.53
N GLY A 87 -19.16 0.63 -4.09
CA GLY A 87 -18.93 2.03 -4.46
C GLY A 87 -19.50 2.98 -3.40
N LEU A 88 -18.78 4.06 -3.15
CA LEU A 88 -19.10 5.04 -2.10
C LEU A 88 -19.73 6.30 -2.70
N ALA A 89 -20.85 6.75 -2.14
CA ALA A 89 -21.54 7.98 -2.53
C ALA A 89 -20.78 9.24 -2.10
N ASP A 90 -20.19 9.18 -0.90
CA ASP A 90 -19.28 10.17 -0.33
C ASP A 90 -17.93 9.49 0.01
N SER A 91 -16.83 10.21 -0.23
CA SER A 91 -15.49 9.63 -0.19
C SER A 91 -14.93 9.54 1.23
N ILE A 92 -14.47 8.36 1.63
CA ILE A 92 -13.75 8.18 2.91
C ILE A 92 -12.35 8.77 2.78
N ASP A 93 -11.99 9.67 3.69
CA ASP A 93 -10.70 10.38 3.66
C ASP A 93 -9.60 9.54 4.31
N ALA A 94 -8.51 9.23 3.61
CA ALA A 94 -7.51 8.33 4.15
C ALA A 94 -6.58 8.93 5.21
N ASP A 95 -6.61 10.25 5.44
CA ASP A 95 -5.89 10.90 6.53
C ASP A 95 -6.85 11.23 7.70
N ALA A 96 -8.09 11.65 7.41
CA ALA A 96 -9.08 12.00 8.46
C ALA A 96 -9.93 10.82 8.96
N ASP A 97 -10.22 9.83 8.11
CA ASP A 97 -10.85 8.54 8.45
C ASP A 97 -9.83 7.38 8.38
N ALA A 98 -8.52 7.68 8.52
CA ALA A 98 -7.41 6.74 8.30
C ALA A 98 -7.60 5.36 8.96
N ASP A 99 -8.09 5.36 10.20
CA ASP A 99 -8.33 4.14 10.95
C ASP A 99 -9.54 3.35 10.45
N THR A 100 -10.55 3.97 9.81
CA THR A 100 -11.77 3.27 9.37
C THR A 100 -11.46 2.17 8.37
N VAL A 101 -10.89 2.51 7.20
CA VAL A 101 -10.62 1.53 6.13
C VAL A 101 -9.54 0.54 6.57
N ALA A 102 -8.52 1.03 7.28
CA ALA A 102 -7.43 0.18 7.77
C ALA A 102 -7.87 -0.81 8.86
N THR A 103 -8.83 -0.44 9.71
CA THR A 103 -9.39 -1.31 10.77
C THR A 103 -10.40 -2.28 10.18
N LEU A 104 -11.31 -1.82 9.30
CA LEU A 104 -12.21 -2.71 8.56
C LEU A 104 -11.44 -3.80 7.81
N ASN A 105 -10.39 -3.43 7.07
CA ASN A 105 -9.56 -4.39 6.33
C ASN A 105 -8.92 -5.46 7.25
N ARG A 106 -8.48 -5.08 8.46
CA ARG A 106 -7.91 -6.00 9.46
C ARG A 106 -8.97 -6.90 10.12
N ILE A 107 -10.12 -6.34 10.49
CA ILE A 107 -11.23 -7.10 11.07
C ILE A 107 -11.76 -8.11 10.05
N VAL A 108 -11.99 -7.68 8.80
CA VAL A 108 -12.42 -8.58 7.73
C VAL A 108 -11.33 -9.63 7.46
N LYS A 109 -10.03 -9.34 7.54
CA LYS A 109 -8.98 -10.39 7.45
C LYS A 109 -9.03 -11.41 8.58
N HIS A 110 -9.44 -11.03 9.80
CA HIS A 110 -9.66 -11.96 10.91
C HIS A 110 -10.87 -12.85 10.65
N LEU A 111 -11.99 -12.25 10.21
CA LEU A 111 -13.24 -12.96 9.88
C LEU A 111 -13.17 -13.79 8.59
N CYS A 112 -12.29 -13.42 7.66
CA CYS A 112 -12.14 -13.98 6.31
C CYS A 112 -10.64 -14.22 6.00
N PRO A 113 -10.05 -15.35 6.44
CA PRO A 113 -8.63 -15.63 6.29
C PRO A 113 -8.11 -15.68 4.83
N SER A 114 -8.97 -15.81 3.82
CA SER A 114 -8.61 -15.73 2.39
C SER A 114 -8.39 -14.31 1.85
N LEU A 115 -8.71 -13.26 2.60
CA LEU A 115 -8.57 -11.87 2.13
C LEU A 115 -7.10 -11.47 1.88
N ASP A 116 -6.76 -10.96 0.70
CA ASP A 116 -5.57 -10.13 0.54
C ASP A 116 -5.84 -8.73 1.13
N LEU A 117 -5.03 -8.35 2.11
CA LEU A 117 -5.06 -7.02 2.72
C LEU A 117 -4.57 -5.92 1.77
N SER A 118 -3.77 -6.26 0.75
CA SER A 118 -3.01 -5.28 -0.04
C SER A 118 -3.86 -4.19 -0.72
N PRO A 119 -5.06 -4.45 -1.28
CA PRO A 119 -5.80 -3.43 -2.02
C PRO A 119 -6.33 -2.29 -1.15
N LEU A 120 -6.69 -2.57 0.11
CA LEU A 120 -7.19 -1.59 1.07
C LEU A 120 -6.11 -1.09 2.04
N SER A 121 -4.89 -1.64 2.00
CA SER A 121 -3.76 -1.21 2.85
C SER A 121 -2.99 0.00 2.33
N ASN A 122 -3.32 0.53 1.14
CA ASN A 122 -2.59 1.64 0.53
C ASN A 122 -3.52 2.72 -0.05
N PRO A 123 -3.71 3.86 0.62
CA PRO A 123 -4.65 4.90 0.18
C PRO A 123 -4.20 5.72 -1.03
N ARG A 124 -3.04 5.41 -1.63
CA ARG A 124 -2.52 6.10 -2.82
C ARG A 124 -2.54 5.23 -4.08
N ILE A 125 -2.31 3.93 -3.94
CA ILE A 125 -2.20 2.97 -5.07
C ILE A 125 -2.91 1.64 -4.84
N GLY A 126 -3.75 1.54 -3.80
CA GLY A 126 -4.60 0.37 -3.58
C GLY A 126 -5.54 0.13 -4.76
N CYS A 127 -5.50 -1.06 -5.35
CA CYS A 127 -6.21 -1.36 -6.59
C CYS A 127 -6.57 -2.84 -6.73
N VAL A 128 -7.71 -3.12 -7.37
CA VAL A 128 -8.20 -4.48 -7.70
C VAL A 128 -8.57 -4.54 -9.19
N ARG A 129 -8.56 -5.74 -9.80
CA ARG A 129 -9.01 -5.95 -11.18
C ARG A 129 -10.53 -5.72 -11.29
N PRO A 130 -11.01 -4.64 -11.94
CA PRO A 130 -12.42 -4.28 -11.94
C PRO A 130 -13.27 -5.29 -12.75
N PRO A 131 -14.61 -5.27 -12.60
CA PRO A 131 -15.51 -6.07 -13.43
C PRO A 131 -15.21 -5.92 -14.94
N GLY A 132 -15.30 -7.02 -15.67
CA GLY A 132 -15.04 -7.11 -17.12
C GLY A 132 -13.57 -7.04 -17.54
N ALA A 133 -12.62 -6.77 -16.64
CA ALA A 133 -11.19 -6.70 -17.00
C ALA A 133 -10.56 -8.10 -17.16
N PRO A 134 -9.72 -8.34 -18.20
CA PRO A 134 -9.05 -9.62 -18.42
C PRO A 134 -8.14 -10.06 -17.27
N HIS A 135 -8.02 -11.38 -17.11
CA HIS A 135 -7.00 -12.02 -16.29
C HIS A 135 -5.71 -12.19 -17.10
N ARG A 136 -4.53 -12.19 -16.45
CA ARG A 136 -3.25 -12.49 -17.13
C ARG A 136 -3.19 -13.95 -17.59
N ASP A 137 -3.71 -14.86 -16.77
CA ASP A 137 -3.69 -16.31 -16.97
C ASP A 137 -4.96 -16.83 -17.70
N GLY A 138 -5.60 -15.97 -18.51
CA GLY A 138 -6.82 -16.28 -19.27
C GLY A 138 -8.15 -16.06 -18.52
N GLY A 139 -9.19 -15.67 -19.27
CA GLY A 139 -10.49 -15.26 -18.72
C GLY A 139 -10.57 -13.79 -18.33
N ALA A 140 -11.58 -13.42 -17.54
CA ALA A 140 -11.83 -12.05 -17.08
C ALA A 140 -12.49 -12.04 -15.68
N SER A 141 -12.53 -10.87 -15.05
CA SER A 141 -13.33 -10.61 -13.85
C SER A 141 -14.82 -10.60 -14.21
N VAL A 142 -15.59 -11.59 -13.76
CA VAL A 142 -17.00 -11.79 -14.19
C VAL A 142 -17.96 -11.54 -13.01
N PRO A 143 -18.92 -10.61 -13.13
CA PRO A 143 -20.02 -10.44 -12.17
C PRO A 143 -20.79 -11.74 -11.92
N LEU A 144 -21.06 -12.04 -10.65
CA LEU A 144 -21.83 -13.20 -10.21
C LEU A 144 -23.15 -12.80 -9.54
N THR A 145 -23.10 -11.81 -8.63
CA THR A 145 -24.22 -11.39 -7.78
C THR A 145 -24.16 -9.89 -7.53
N GLY A 146 -25.31 -9.20 -7.54
CA GLY A 146 -25.40 -7.74 -7.41
C GLY A 146 -25.43 -7.03 -8.78
N SER A 147 -25.53 -5.70 -8.76
CA SER A 147 -25.57 -4.87 -10.00
C SER A 147 -24.28 -4.05 -10.16
N LEU A 148 -23.92 -3.76 -11.42
CA LEU A 148 -22.89 -2.77 -11.74
C LEU A 148 -23.25 -1.35 -11.26
N ASP A 149 -24.53 -1.08 -10.98
CA ASP A 149 -25.01 0.18 -10.38
C ASP A 149 -24.33 0.50 -9.04
N VAL A 150 -23.82 -0.51 -8.32
CA VAL A 150 -23.01 -0.35 -7.10
C VAL A 150 -21.78 0.52 -7.36
N LEU A 151 -21.26 0.52 -8.60
CA LEU A 151 -20.04 1.24 -9.00
C LEU A 151 -20.31 2.44 -9.90
N THR A 152 -21.41 2.46 -10.66
CA THR A 152 -21.77 3.57 -11.55
C THR A 152 -22.75 4.58 -10.93
N ALA A 153 -23.56 4.15 -9.96
CA ALA A 153 -24.50 4.97 -9.20
C ALA A 153 -24.43 4.61 -7.69
N PRO A 154 -23.25 4.80 -7.05
CA PRO A 154 -22.99 4.37 -5.69
C PRO A 154 -23.91 5.05 -4.66
N ARG A 155 -24.30 4.29 -3.64
CA ARG A 155 -25.27 4.70 -2.61
C ARG A 155 -24.81 4.49 -1.16
N THR A 156 -23.69 3.79 -0.96
CA THR A 156 -23.11 3.54 0.37
C THR A 156 -22.39 4.79 0.87
N SER A 157 -22.71 5.29 2.06
CA SER A 157 -22.03 6.45 2.64
C SER A 157 -20.79 6.06 3.45
N ALA A 158 -19.89 7.02 3.70
CA ALA A 158 -18.78 6.82 4.64
C ALA A 158 -19.28 6.51 6.07
N ALA A 159 -20.48 6.99 6.43
CA ALA A 159 -21.13 6.66 7.71
C ALA A 159 -21.45 5.17 7.79
N ALA A 160 -22.15 4.60 6.80
CA ALA A 160 -22.48 3.17 6.80
C ALA A 160 -21.23 2.26 6.88
N ILE A 161 -20.10 2.69 6.31
CA ILE A 161 -18.83 1.97 6.46
C ILE A 161 -18.25 2.09 7.88
N ARG A 162 -18.32 3.26 8.52
CA ARG A 162 -17.91 3.43 9.94
C ARG A 162 -18.81 2.63 10.88
N ASP A 163 -20.11 2.59 10.62
CA ASP A 163 -21.10 1.86 11.40
C ASP A 163 -20.85 0.34 11.30
N LEU A 164 -20.66 -0.19 10.07
CA LEU A 164 -20.22 -1.57 9.85
C LEU A 164 -18.90 -1.87 10.57
N THR A 165 -17.90 -0.99 10.44
CA THR A 165 -16.58 -1.19 11.07
C THR A 165 -16.69 -1.28 12.60
N SER A 166 -17.54 -0.44 13.19
CA SER A 166 -17.81 -0.41 14.64
C SER A 166 -18.56 -1.67 15.09
N HIS A 167 -19.55 -2.12 14.31
CA HIS A 167 -20.29 -3.34 14.59
C HIS A 167 -19.41 -4.60 14.52
N LEU A 168 -18.59 -4.73 13.47
CA LEU A 168 -17.66 -5.86 13.32
C LEU A 168 -16.53 -5.84 14.36
N ALA A 169 -16.12 -4.66 14.84
CA ALA A 169 -15.15 -4.55 15.93
C ALA A 169 -15.73 -5.14 17.24
N ALA A 170 -16.94 -4.71 17.63
CA ALA A 170 -17.62 -5.22 18.82
C ALA A 170 -17.81 -6.75 18.77
N LEU A 171 -18.18 -7.31 17.60
CA LEU A 171 -18.33 -8.76 17.42
C LEU A 171 -17.01 -9.55 17.57
N VAL A 172 -15.85 -8.93 17.31
CA VAL A 172 -14.54 -9.57 17.53
C VAL A 172 -14.09 -9.39 18.98
N ASP A 173 -14.27 -8.20 19.56
CA ASP A 173 -13.92 -7.92 20.95
C ASP A 173 -14.77 -8.77 21.94
N ASP A 174 -16.05 -9.01 21.65
CA ASP A 174 -16.94 -9.92 22.42
C ASP A 174 -16.55 -11.42 22.27
N ALA A 175 -15.79 -11.78 21.23
CA ALA A 175 -15.40 -13.16 20.92
C ALA A 175 -14.00 -13.54 21.43
N GLU A 176 -13.13 -12.56 21.70
CA GLU A 176 -11.78 -12.78 22.22
C GLU A 176 -11.80 -13.07 23.74
N PRO A 177 -11.28 -14.21 24.22
CA PRO A 177 -11.30 -14.54 25.64
C PRO A 177 -10.36 -13.63 26.45
N ALA A 178 -10.87 -13.08 27.55
CA ALA A 178 -10.25 -12.02 28.37
C ALA A 178 -8.89 -12.34 29.06
N ASP A 179 -8.26 -13.49 28.80
CA ASP A 179 -6.89 -13.81 29.27
C ASP A 179 -5.81 -13.30 28.28
N SER A 180 -6.20 -12.84 27.08
CA SER A 180 -5.31 -12.23 26.08
C SER A 180 -4.63 -10.94 26.55
N ASP A 181 -5.27 -10.20 27.47
CA ASP A 181 -4.82 -8.91 27.99
C ASP A 181 -3.51 -9.02 28.81
N ARG A 182 -3.19 -10.22 29.33
CA ARG A 182 -1.94 -10.49 30.07
C ARG A 182 -0.68 -10.58 29.21
N ALA A 183 -0.81 -10.76 27.90
CA ALA A 183 0.32 -10.97 26.99
C ALA A 183 0.67 -9.73 26.15
N ARG A 184 -0.15 -8.67 26.19
CA ARG A 184 0.02 -7.47 25.36
C ARG A 184 1.07 -6.55 26.00
N PRO A 185 2.23 -6.27 25.36
CA PRO A 185 3.25 -5.40 25.94
C PRO A 185 2.73 -3.95 26.01
N SER A 186 2.40 -3.50 27.22
CA SER A 186 1.79 -2.21 27.50
C SER A 186 2.81 -1.06 27.44
N GLY A 187 3.06 -0.58 26.22
CA GLY A 187 3.89 0.58 25.94
C GLY A 187 3.76 1.06 24.48
N PRO A 188 4.27 2.25 24.15
CA PRO A 188 4.29 2.73 22.76
C PRO A 188 5.17 1.81 21.90
N ILE A 189 4.67 1.43 20.71
CA ILE A 189 5.44 0.58 19.79
C ILE A 189 6.72 1.33 19.39
N PRO A 190 7.92 0.75 19.60
CA PRO A 190 9.16 1.49 19.47
C PRO A 190 9.48 1.84 18.01
N VAL A 191 9.94 3.07 17.80
CA VAL A 191 10.32 3.60 16.49
C VAL A 191 11.77 4.08 16.47
N ASP A 192 12.43 3.95 15.31
CA ASP A 192 13.79 4.43 15.10
C ASP A 192 13.85 5.96 14.82
N ALA A 193 15.06 6.48 14.58
CA ALA A 193 15.30 7.89 14.28
C ALA A 193 14.60 8.40 13.00
N HIS A 194 14.10 7.50 12.15
CA HIS A 194 13.31 7.80 10.95
C HIS A 194 11.81 7.53 11.14
N ARG A 195 11.37 7.37 12.41
CA ARG A 195 10.00 7.01 12.82
C ARG A 195 9.51 5.68 12.23
N ARG A 196 10.40 4.74 11.93
CA ARG A 196 10.05 3.38 11.46
C ARG A 196 9.92 2.42 12.64
N LEU A 197 8.90 1.57 12.63
CA LEU A 197 8.72 0.51 13.63
C LEU A 197 9.89 -0.50 13.57
N TYR A 198 10.37 -0.98 14.72
CA TYR A 198 11.39 -2.03 14.80
C TYR A 198 11.12 -3.03 15.93
N LEU A 199 11.77 -4.20 15.90
CA LEU A 199 11.66 -5.18 16.98
C LEU A 199 12.72 -4.91 18.07
N PRO A 200 12.32 -4.63 19.33
CA PRO A 200 13.24 -4.08 20.34
C PRO A 200 14.30 -5.08 20.83
N GLY A 201 15.46 -4.54 21.25
CA GLY A 201 16.60 -5.28 21.78
C GLY A 201 17.79 -5.33 20.82
N GLN A 202 18.84 -6.07 21.18
CA GLN A 202 20.12 -6.04 20.45
C GLN A 202 20.01 -6.61 19.03
N ARG A 203 20.61 -5.89 18.06
CA ARG A 203 20.83 -6.35 16.68
C ARG A 203 21.66 -7.64 16.67
N ARG A 204 21.23 -8.62 15.87
CA ARG A 204 21.87 -9.95 15.70
C ARG A 204 22.39 -10.12 14.28
N GLU A 205 23.13 -11.19 14.04
CA GLU A 205 23.45 -11.62 12.67
C GLU A 205 22.19 -12.02 11.89
N LEU A 206 22.26 -11.94 10.55
CA LEU A 206 21.18 -12.40 9.68
C LEU A 206 21.08 -13.94 9.69
N PRO A 207 19.87 -14.52 9.67
CA PRO A 207 19.70 -15.94 9.39
C PRO A 207 20.39 -16.32 8.07
N ALA A 208 21.08 -17.46 8.01
CA ALA A 208 21.96 -17.82 6.89
C ALA A 208 21.29 -17.72 5.50
N VAL A 209 20.01 -18.07 5.41
CA VAL A 209 19.19 -17.94 4.18
C VAL A 209 19.03 -16.48 3.74
N SER A 210 18.79 -15.55 4.67
CA SER A 210 18.69 -14.10 4.39
C SER A 210 20.07 -13.46 4.22
N ALA A 211 21.11 -13.97 4.88
CA ALA A 211 22.49 -13.54 4.68
C ALA A 211 23.04 -13.93 3.30
N ALA A 212 22.67 -15.10 2.78
CA ALA A 212 22.93 -15.48 1.40
C ALA A 212 22.10 -14.62 0.43
N ALA A 213 20.80 -14.46 0.70
CA ALA A 213 19.91 -13.66 -0.14
C ALA A 213 20.29 -12.17 -0.23
N LEU A 214 20.97 -11.63 0.79
CA LEU A 214 21.51 -10.26 0.79
C LEU A 214 22.75 -10.14 -0.10
N ARG A 215 23.65 -11.13 -0.06
CA ARG A 215 24.92 -11.12 -0.82
C ARG A 215 24.73 -11.40 -2.31
N GLU A 216 23.75 -12.23 -2.67
CA GLU A 216 23.61 -12.81 -4.00
C GLU A 216 22.19 -12.64 -4.55
N LEU A 217 22.07 -12.22 -5.81
CA LEU A 217 20.83 -12.30 -6.59
C LEU A 217 21.10 -13.18 -7.82
N PRO A 218 20.59 -14.43 -7.87
CA PRO A 218 20.80 -15.32 -9.01
C PRO A 218 20.21 -14.75 -10.31
N ALA A 219 20.86 -15.02 -11.44
CA ALA A 219 20.38 -14.56 -12.74
C ALA A 219 18.96 -15.08 -13.04
N GLY A 220 18.04 -14.17 -13.34
CA GLY A 220 16.63 -14.49 -13.59
C GLY A 220 15.76 -14.73 -12.34
N ALA A 221 16.31 -14.63 -11.13
CA ALA A 221 15.52 -14.72 -9.90
C ALA A 221 14.58 -13.51 -9.71
N ASP A 222 13.45 -13.73 -9.04
CA ASP A 222 12.56 -12.65 -8.62
C ASP A 222 13.22 -11.80 -7.52
N ALA A 223 13.75 -10.65 -7.93
CA ALA A 223 14.40 -9.71 -7.03
C ALA A 223 13.46 -9.14 -5.95
N SER A 224 12.13 -9.11 -6.18
CA SER A 224 11.16 -8.66 -5.17
C SER A 224 10.97 -9.71 -4.06
N ALA A 225 10.90 -10.99 -4.43
CA ALA A 225 10.90 -12.11 -3.49
C ALA A 225 12.25 -12.20 -2.74
N GLN A 226 13.37 -11.90 -3.40
CA GLN A 226 14.69 -11.84 -2.77
C GLN A 226 14.76 -10.72 -1.73
N LEU A 227 14.32 -9.50 -2.08
CA LEU A 227 14.25 -8.37 -1.14
C LEU A 227 13.35 -8.70 0.06
N CYS A 228 12.20 -9.33 -0.16
CA CYS A 228 11.31 -9.78 0.92
C CYS A 228 12.02 -10.74 1.89
N ARG A 229 12.72 -11.76 1.37
CA ARG A 229 13.53 -12.72 2.14
C ARG A 229 14.63 -12.03 2.95
N VAL A 230 15.25 -10.97 2.43
CA VAL A 230 16.24 -10.16 3.14
C VAL A 230 15.59 -9.34 4.25
N LEU A 231 14.51 -8.61 3.97
CA LEU A 231 13.83 -7.73 4.92
C LEU A 231 13.20 -8.52 6.10
N VAL A 232 12.58 -9.67 5.84
CA VAL A 232 12.05 -10.55 6.90
C VAL A 232 13.18 -11.05 7.81
N GLY A 233 14.31 -11.44 7.23
CA GLY A 233 15.50 -11.85 7.99
C GLY A 233 16.10 -10.72 8.82
N ALA A 234 16.17 -9.50 8.26
CA ALA A 234 16.67 -8.30 8.93
C ALA A 234 15.78 -7.90 10.10
N ALA A 235 14.46 -7.88 9.91
CA ALA A 235 13.49 -7.61 10.97
C ALA A 235 13.61 -8.66 12.10
N ALA A 236 13.65 -9.95 11.76
CA ALA A 236 13.85 -11.03 12.74
C ALA A 236 15.21 -10.91 13.48
N ALA A 237 16.25 -10.46 12.79
CA ALA A 237 17.58 -10.17 13.35
C ALA A 237 17.63 -8.84 14.15
N ARG A 238 16.52 -8.10 14.28
CA ARG A 238 16.44 -6.79 14.96
C ARG A 238 17.36 -5.73 14.34
N TRP A 239 17.43 -5.71 13.01
CA TRP A 239 18.02 -4.63 12.24
C TRP A 239 17.02 -3.49 12.08
N HIS A 240 17.50 -2.25 12.12
CA HIS A 240 16.72 -1.04 11.90
C HIS A 240 16.70 -0.66 10.40
N HIS A 241 15.88 0.33 10.02
CA HIS A 241 15.85 0.85 8.65
C HIS A 241 17.24 1.31 8.18
N ALA A 242 17.99 1.98 9.07
CA ALA A 242 19.34 2.47 8.79
C ALA A 242 20.36 1.35 8.50
N ASP A 243 20.27 0.19 9.17
CA ASP A 243 21.18 -0.95 8.94
C ASP A 243 21.01 -1.54 7.53
N VAL A 244 19.79 -1.53 6.98
CA VAL A 244 19.49 -1.99 5.63
C VAL A 244 19.81 -0.89 4.60
N ALA A 245 19.44 0.36 4.89
CA ALA A 245 19.71 1.51 4.01
C ALA A 245 21.20 1.67 3.69
N ALA A 246 22.07 1.49 4.70
CA ALA A 246 23.53 1.58 4.55
C ALA A 246 24.15 0.52 3.63
N LEU A 247 23.37 -0.44 3.11
CA LEU A 247 23.82 -1.52 2.23
C LEU A 247 23.19 -1.47 0.83
N VAL A 248 22.29 -0.51 0.55
CA VAL A 248 21.49 -0.48 -0.68
C VAL A 248 22.34 -0.25 -1.94
N ASP A 249 23.46 0.45 -1.83
CA ASP A 249 24.35 0.70 -2.97
C ASP A 249 25.26 -0.52 -3.28
N ASP A 250 25.57 -1.35 -2.29
CA ASP A 250 26.54 -2.45 -2.41
C ASP A 250 25.89 -3.85 -2.56
N ALA A 251 24.77 -4.13 -1.87
CA ALA A 251 24.25 -5.48 -1.73
C ALA A 251 23.37 -5.93 -2.92
N ALA A 252 23.77 -7.01 -3.61
CA ALA A 252 23.02 -7.55 -4.76
C ALA A 252 21.60 -8.00 -4.39
N GLY A 253 21.36 -8.49 -3.17
CA GLY A 253 20.03 -8.83 -2.66
C GLY A 253 19.08 -7.65 -2.52
N LEU A 254 19.60 -6.41 -2.50
CA LEU A 254 18.83 -5.18 -2.44
C LEU A 254 18.64 -4.55 -3.83
N GLU A 255 19.02 -5.23 -4.91
CA GLU A 255 18.86 -4.74 -6.29
C GLU A 255 17.43 -4.32 -6.64
N HIS A 256 16.41 -5.01 -6.09
CA HIS A 256 15.02 -4.60 -6.27
C HIS A 256 14.70 -3.23 -5.64
N VAL A 257 15.51 -2.68 -4.73
CA VAL A 257 15.37 -1.28 -4.30
C VAL A 257 15.73 -0.35 -5.45
N ARG A 258 16.89 -0.60 -6.06
CA ARG A 258 17.55 0.24 -7.07
C ARG A 258 16.86 0.23 -8.42
N THR A 259 16.30 -0.91 -8.87
CA THR A 259 15.72 -1.04 -10.22
C THR A 259 14.24 -1.43 -10.25
N ARG A 260 13.57 -1.04 -11.34
CA ARG A 260 12.23 -1.50 -11.71
C ARG A 260 12.36 -2.53 -12.83
N ALA A 261 11.60 -3.63 -12.72
CA ALA A 261 11.54 -4.65 -13.74
C ALA A 261 10.89 -4.10 -15.03
N THR A 262 11.73 -3.76 -15.99
CA THR A 262 11.39 -3.63 -17.41
C THR A 262 12.00 -4.82 -18.15
N ARG A 263 11.40 -5.24 -19.27
CA ARG A 263 12.01 -6.18 -20.22
C ARG A 263 12.38 -5.40 -21.50
N PRO A 264 13.52 -5.70 -22.15
CA PRO A 264 14.42 -6.82 -21.89
C PRO A 264 15.37 -6.66 -20.68
N ALA A 265 15.60 -5.44 -20.19
CA ALA A 265 16.52 -5.16 -19.08
C ALA A 265 15.88 -4.25 -18.01
N ALA A 266 16.27 -4.44 -16.75
CA ALA A 266 15.79 -3.63 -15.62
C ALA A 266 16.30 -2.18 -15.70
N ALA A 267 15.42 -1.22 -15.42
CA ALA A 267 15.74 0.20 -15.46
C ALA A 267 15.99 0.74 -14.04
N PRO A 268 16.95 1.66 -13.83
CA PRO A 268 17.10 2.37 -12.57
C PRO A 268 15.78 3.04 -12.14
N ARG A 269 15.49 3.02 -10.85
CA ARG A 269 14.46 3.89 -10.27
C ARG A 269 15.03 5.29 -10.17
N VAL A 270 14.72 6.10 -11.18
CA VAL A 270 14.93 7.54 -11.10
C VAL A 270 14.10 8.10 -9.95
N ASP A 271 14.70 8.97 -9.15
CA ASP A 271 13.97 9.70 -8.13
C ASP A 271 13.07 10.73 -8.82
N GLU A 272 11.76 10.64 -8.61
CA GLU A 272 10.76 11.40 -9.38
C GLU A 272 10.75 12.89 -9.01
N ALA A 273 11.56 13.27 -8.02
CA ALA A 273 11.88 14.65 -7.65
C ALA A 273 12.69 15.43 -8.71
N TYR A 274 13.36 14.78 -9.68
CA TYR A 274 14.13 15.48 -10.72
C TYR A 274 13.82 15.06 -12.17
N ARG A 275 12.72 15.60 -12.70
CA ARG A 275 12.68 15.96 -14.13
C ARG A 275 13.33 17.35 -14.31
N PRO A 276 14.44 17.51 -15.04
CA PRO A 276 14.89 18.83 -15.44
C PRO A 276 13.80 19.49 -16.27
N ARG A 277 13.43 20.74 -15.93
CA ARG A 277 12.49 21.52 -16.73
C ARG A 277 13.13 21.83 -18.09
N SER A 278 12.50 21.40 -19.18
CA SER A 278 12.80 21.93 -20.51
C SER A 278 12.68 23.45 -20.49
N SER A 279 13.75 24.17 -20.82
CA SER A 279 13.74 25.64 -20.85
C SER A 279 12.70 26.16 -21.85
N PRO A 280 12.02 27.29 -21.56
CA PRO A 280 10.87 27.74 -22.34
C PRO A 280 11.27 28.29 -23.71
N GLY A 281 10.98 27.53 -24.77
CA GLY A 281 10.80 28.08 -26.11
C GLY A 281 9.55 28.98 -26.14
N ASN A 282 9.65 30.14 -26.77
CA ASN A 282 8.60 31.17 -26.76
C ASN A 282 7.29 30.69 -27.42
N GLY A 283 6.13 30.91 -26.78
CA GLY A 283 4.82 30.49 -27.29
C GLY A 283 3.66 30.62 -26.29
N THR A 284 3.07 31.82 -26.23
CA THR A 284 1.71 32.17 -25.75
C THR A 284 0.89 31.16 -24.91
N ARG A 285 0.58 31.53 -23.66
CA ARG A 285 -0.70 31.17 -22.97
C ARG A 285 -1.85 32.08 -23.48
N PRO A 286 -3.14 31.85 -23.14
CA PRO A 286 -3.70 31.92 -21.77
C PRO A 286 -4.21 30.55 -21.26
N TYR A 287 -4.72 30.33 -20.03
CA TYR A 287 -4.93 31.17 -18.83
C TYR A 287 -3.98 30.71 -17.67
N GLY A 288 -4.22 30.62 -16.35
CA GLY A 288 -5.40 30.75 -15.45
C GLY A 288 -6.30 29.50 -15.40
N THR A 289 -6.94 29.14 -14.27
CA THR A 289 -6.94 29.70 -12.90
C THR A 289 -5.95 29.01 -11.94
N SER A 290 -5.84 29.51 -10.70
CA SER A 290 -4.83 29.13 -9.70
C SER A 290 -5.36 28.26 -8.55
N LEU A 291 -4.52 27.34 -8.04
CA LEU A 291 -4.67 26.74 -6.71
C LEU A 291 -3.53 27.22 -5.77
N PRO A 292 -3.76 27.36 -4.44
CA PRO A 292 -2.81 28.03 -3.54
C PRO A 292 -1.57 27.21 -3.17
N ALA A 293 -0.52 27.93 -2.73
CA ALA A 293 0.76 27.35 -2.33
C ALA A 293 0.75 26.80 -0.89
N HIS A 294 0.06 25.67 -0.68
CA HIS A 294 0.07 24.95 0.61
C HIS A 294 0.63 23.51 0.50
N VAL A 295 0.75 22.97 -0.72
CA VAL A 295 1.19 21.59 -0.95
C VAL A 295 2.72 21.47 -0.83
N ARG A 296 3.21 21.40 0.43
CA ARG A 296 4.59 21.02 0.78
C ARG A 296 4.62 20.41 2.18
N SER A 297 5.32 19.28 2.32
CA SER A 297 5.56 18.54 3.57
C SER A 297 4.39 17.72 4.16
N ALA A 298 3.99 16.65 3.47
CA ALA A 298 3.26 15.51 4.06
C ALA A 298 3.63 14.21 3.32
N CYS A 299 4.83 13.66 3.57
CA CYS A 299 5.31 12.47 2.83
C CYS A 299 6.27 11.58 3.64
N THR A 300 5.92 11.28 4.89
CA THR A 300 6.88 10.69 5.86
C THR A 300 6.28 9.64 6.80
N GLN A 301 5.53 8.65 6.29
CA GLN A 301 5.13 7.50 7.14
C GLN A 301 5.18 6.11 6.49
N TRP A 302 4.92 5.96 5.19
CA TRP A 302 5.13 4.68 4.48
C TRP A 302 6.15 4.85 3.34
N GLY A 303 7.35 4.30 3.57
CA GLY A 303 8.44 4.34 2.59
C GLY A 303 8.18 3.35 1.47
N GLY A 304 7.91 3.84 0.26
CA GLY A 304 8.31 3.11 -0.93
C GLY A 304 9.85 3.01 -1.01
N PRO A 305 10.40 2.09 -1.81
CA PRO A 305 11.85 1.84 -1.88
C PRO A 305 12.72 3.06 -2.21
N SER A 306 12.15 4.16 -2.71
CA SER A 306 12.85 5.44 -2.87
C SER A 306 13.37 6.06 -1.56
N SER A 307 12.84 5.69 -0.38
CA SER A 307 13.29 6.28 0.90
C SER A 307 14.63 5.75 1.44
N LEU A 308 15.47 5.18 0.56
CA LEU A 308 16.73 4.52 0.92
C LEU A 308 17.97 5.22 0.32
N ILE A 309 17.80 6.17 -0.61
CA ILE A 309 18.89 6.94 -1.22
C ILE A 309 19.05 8.27 -0.46
N GLY A 310 19.97 8.31 0.50
CA GLY A 310 20.27 9.48 1.33
C GLY A 310 21.70 9.98 1.13
N SER A 311 21.88 11.01 0.31
CA SER A 311 23.21 11.48 -0.12
C SER A 311 24.12 11.95 1.04
N ARG A 312 25.32 11.37 1.14
CA ARG A 312 26.43 11.95 1.91
C ARG A 312 26.92 13.24 1.23
N ALA A 313 27.11 14.31 2.00
CA ALA A 313 27.71 15.55 1.53
C ALA A 313 28.74 16.11 2.52
N GLY A 314 29.97 16.31 2.02
CA GLY A 314 31.03 17.22 2.48
C GLY A 314 31.16 17.62 3.96
N VAL A 315 32.25 17.17 4.59
CA VAL A 315 32.83 17.89 5.73
C VAL A 315 33.58 19.13 5.22
N ALA A 316 33.13 20.31 5.64
CA ALA A 316 33.90 21.56 5.59
C ALA A 316 33.41 22.46 6.74
N GLY A 317 34.32 23.01 7.53
CA GLY A 317 33.97 23.79 8.72
C GLY A 317 34.41 25.25 8.62
N THR A 318 33.64 26.14 9.24
CA THR A 318 34.11 27.46 9.66
C THR A 318 33.40 27.85 10.95
N ALA A 319 34.14 28.32 11.95
CA ALA A 319 33.55 28.81 13.19
C ALA A 319 33.19 30.30 13.09
N TRP A 320 32.05 30.70 13.66
CA TRP A 320 31.80 32.08 14.08
C TRP A 320 31.05 32.11 15.40
N THR A 321 31.67 32.75 16.39
CA THR A 321 31.18 32.84 17.77
C THR A 321 30.45 34.18 17.95
N VAL A 322 29.16 34.17 18.28
CA VAL A 322 28.45 35.35 18.81
C VAL A 322 27.50 34.95 19.92
N ALA A 323 27.64 35.59 21.08
CA ALA A 323 26.65 35.59 22.16
C ALA A 323 26.46 37.02 22.67
N PRO A 324 25.20 37.49 22.75
CA PRO A 324 24.70 38.14 23.97
C PRO A 324 23.38 37.47 24.43
N ARG A 325 23.13 37.14 25.70
CA ARG A 325 23.01 37.95 26.95
C ARG A 325 21.62 38.59 27.15
N TYR A 326 20.89 38.05 28.16
CA TYR A 326 19.77 38.65 28.93
C TYR A 326 18.47 38.97 28.12
N CYS A 327 17.26 38.95 28.68
CA CYS A 327 16.83 39.17 30.08
C CYS A 327 15.75 38.18 30.60
N ALA A 328 15.65 38.09 31.93
CA ALA A 328 14.40 37.87 32.68
C ALA A 328 14.14 39.15 33.52
N PRO A 329 12.91 39.50 33.92
CA PRO A 329 12.29 38.87 35.11
C PRO A 329 10.75 38.74 35.05
N GLY A 330 10.13 38.16 36.10
CA GLY A 330 8.67 38.19 36.31
C GLY A 330 8.18 37.07 37.23
N SER A 331 7.93 37.36 38.51
CA SER A 331 7.54 36.37 39.52
C SER A 331 6.03 36.14 39.62
N CYS A 332 5.68 34.91 40.05
CA CYS A 332 4.60 34.46 40.95
C CYS A 332 3.49 35.44 41.43
N PRO A 333 2.28 34.95 41.78
CA PRO A 333 1.93 33.54 42.08
C PRO A 333 1.30 32.76 40.93
#